data_AF-A0A0U3E114-F1
#
_entry.id   AF-A0A0U3E114-F1
#
_cell.length_a   1.000
_cell.length_b   1.000
_cell.length_c   1.000
_cell.angle_alpha   90.00
_cell.angle_beta   90.00
_cell.angle_gamma   90.00
#
_symmetry.space_group_name_H-M   'P 1'
#
loop_
_entity.id
_entity.type
_entity.pdbx_description
1 polymer ?
#
loop_
_entity_poly.entity_id
_entity_poly.type
_entity_poly.pdbx_seq_one_letter_code
_entity_poly.pdbx_strand_id
1 'polypeptide(L)'
;MKLHWLAAALFSMSVLAQAQTQKETADPPATASYSQKVLLKNWAFSVCLAKVAKTQDAKDAANAAASAYLEFGKLPIASYEPLRALADRYAKRVYGGATPGEFNTMKCIDLMHSEELEALASKLAR
;
A
#
# COMPACT_ATOMS: atom_id res chain seq x y z
N MET A 1 -13.17 -55.39 57.00
CA MET A 1 -13.97 -55.22 55.77
C MET A 1 -13.44 -53.99 55.03
N LYS A 2 -12.86 -54.20 53.85
CA LYS A 2 -12.35 -53.13 52.97
C LYS A 2 -13.54 -52.43 52.31
N LEU A 3 -13.58 -51.10 52.33
CA LEU A 3 -14.43 -50.33 51.41
C LEU A 3 -13.55 -49.26 50.76
N HIS A 4 -13.30 -49.47 49.47
CA HIS A 4 -12.40 -48.69 48.64
C HIS A 4 -13.02 -47.33 48.32
N TRP A 5 -12.21 -46.29 48.48
CA TRP A 5 -12.47 -44.95 47.97
C TRP A 5 -12.18 -44.92 46.47
N LEU A 6 -13.07 -44.35 45.67
CA LEU A 6 -12.70 -43.79 44.37
C LEU A 6 -13.21 -42.34 44.30
N ALA A 7 -12.23 -41.45 44.38
CA ALA A 7 -12.37 -40.01 44.31
C ALA A 7 -12.89 -39.58 42.93
N ALA A 8 -13.88 -38.68 42.93
CA ALA A 8 -14.24 -37.92 41.75
C ALA A 8 -13.10 -36.92 41.44
N ALA A 9 -12.32 -37.21 40.40
CA ALA A 9 -11.30 -36.29 39.89
C ALA A 9 -12.00 -35.16 39.11
N LEU A 10 -12.12 -33.99 39.74
CA LEU A 10 -12.48 -32.73 39.09
C LEU A 10 -11.29 -32.29 38.22
N PHE A 11 -11.36 -32.55 36.91
CA PHE A 11 -10.44 -31.92 35.96
C PHE A 11 -10.94 -30.50 35.66
N SER A 12 -10.33 -29.51 36.32
CA SER A 12 -10.44 -28.10 35.96
C SER A 12 -9.80 -27.91 34.58
N MET A 13 -10.60 -27.74 33.53
CA MET A 13 -10.10 -27.29 32.23
C MET A 13 -9.70 -25.82 32.33
N SER A 14 -8.43 -25.59 32.69
CA SER A 14 -7.79 -24.30 32.51
C SER A 14 -7.64 -24.06 31.00
N VAL A 15 -8.54 -23.28 30.41
CA VAL A 15 -8.39 -22.79 29.04
C VAL A 15 -7.25 -21.77 29.06
N LEU A 16 -6.03 -22.24 28.83
CA LEU A 16 -4.93 -21.36 28.46
C LEU A 16 -5.26 -20.82 27.06
N ALA A 17 -5.72 -19.58 27.02
CA ALA A 17 -5.83 -18.81 25.79
C ALA A 17 -4.42 -18.66 25.20
N GLN A 18 -4.04 -19.58 24.31
CA GLN A 18 -2.86 -19.41 23.49
C GLN A 18 -3.17 -18.31 22.47
N ALA A 19 -2.67 -17.11 22.76
CA ALA A 19 -2.53 -16.06 21.76
C ALA A 19 -1.55 -16.58 20.69
N GLN A 20 -2.09 -17.22 19.66
CA GLN A 20 -1.31 -17.63 18.50
C GLN A 20 -0.94 -16.36 17.73
N THR A 21 0.28 -15.86 17.90
CA THR A 21 0.94 -15.01 16.91
C THR A 21 1.09 -15.84 15.64
N GLN A 22 0.09 -15.77 14.76
CA GLN A 22 0.22 -16.24 13.40
C GLN A 22 1.27 -15.37 12.72
N LYS A 23 2.45 -15.95 12.47
CA LYS A 23 3.45 -15.38 11.58
C LYS A 23 2.88 -15.52 10.17
N GLU A 24 2.08 -14.56 9.75
CA GLU A 24 1.54 -14.49 8.40
C GLU A 24 2.72 -14.49 7.43
N THR A 25 2.88 -15.58 6.67
CA THR A 25 3.91 -15.68 5.65
C THR A 25 3.46 -14.79 4.49
N ALA A 26 3.94 -13.55 4.48
CA ALA A 26 3.63 -12.61 3.42
C ALA A 26 4.12 -13.14 2.06
N ASP A 27 3.26 -13.07 1.05
CA ASP A 27 3.66 -13.34 -0.34
C ASP A 27 4.74 -12.34 -0.77
N PRO A 28 5.77 -12.78 -1.52
CA PRO A 28 6.78 -11.86 -2.01
C PRO A 28 6.14 -10.87 -2.99
N PRO A 29 6.43 -9.56 -2.87
CA PRO A 29 5.88 -8.58 -3.79
C PRO A 29 6.49 -8.77 -5.19
N ALA A 30 5.65 -8.68 -6.22
CA ALA A 30 6.07 -8.78 -7.62
C ALA A 30 6.94 -7.59 -8.10
N THR A 31 7.22 -6.61 -7.23
CA THR A 31 7.88 -5.34 -7.55
C THR A 31 9.18 -5.50 -8.33
N ALA A 32 10.00 -6.49 -7.97
CA ALA A 32 11.30 -6.76 -8.61
C ALA A 32 11.18 -7.15 -10.09
N SER A 33 10.02 -7.66 -10.53
CA SER A 33 9.77 -8.10 -11.91
C SER A 33 9.25 -6.98 -12.83
N TYR A 34 8.85 -5.84 -12.27
CA TYR A 34 8.29 -4.74 -13.06
C TYR A 34 9.37 -4.03 -13.89
N SER A 35 8.98 -3.61 -15.09
CA SER A 35 9.82 -2.75 -15.92
C SER A 35 10.05 -1.39 -15.24
N GLN A 36 11.14 -0.70 -15.58
CA GLN A 36 11.44 0.64 -15.04
C GLN A 36 10.29 1.63 -15.29
N LYS A 37 9.66 1.57 -16.46
CA LYS A 37 8.48 2.39 -16.75
C LYS A 37 7.34 2.11 -15.77
N VAL A 38 7.03 0.83 -15.52
CA VAL A 38 5.97 0.43 -14.58
C VAL A 38 6.30 0.88 -13.15
N LEU A 39 7.54 0.72 -12.71
CA LEU A 39 8.00 1.19 -11.40
C LEU A 39 7.80 2.71 -11.23
N LEU A 40 8.18 3.50 -12.23
CA LEU A 40 8.00 4.96 -12.22
C LEU A 40 6.51 5.36 -12.17
N LYS A 41 5.66 4.68 -12.93
CA LYS A 41 4.21 4.93 -12.92
C LYS A 41 3.59 4.58 -11.57
N ASN A 42 3.95 3.42 -11.02
CA ASN A 42 3.47 2.97 -9.72
C ASN A 42 3.95 3.90 -8.59
N TRP A 43 5.20 4.36 -8.65
CA TRP A 43 5.72 5.36 -7.72
C TRP A 43 4.89 6.66 -7.76
N ALA A 44 4.63 7.19 -8.96
CA ALA A 44 3.84 8.43 -9.11
C ALA A 44 2.41 8.27 -8.61
N PHE A 45 1.79 7.13 -8.88
CA PHE A 45 0.46 6.77 -8.39
C PHE A 45 0.43 6.71 -6.85
N SER A 46 1.38 6.01 -6.22
CA SER A 46 1.49 5.92 -4.76
C SER A 46 1.73 7.29 -4.11
N VAL A 47 2.57 8.14 -4.72
CA VAL A 47 2.75 9.53 -4.26
C VAL A 47 1.47 10.34 -4.37
N CYS A 48 0.69 10.16 -5.43
CA CYS A 48 -0.63 10.79 -5.54
C CYS A 48 -1.56 10.35 -4.42
N LEU A 49 -1.64 9.04 -4.14
CA LEU A 49 -2.47 8.50 -3.06
C LEU A 49 -2.06 9.08 -1.70
N ALA A 50 -0.76 9.19 -1.43
CA ALA A 50 -0.25 9.79 -0.19
C ALA A 50 -0.65 11.27 -0.05
N LYS A 51 -0.74 12.02 -1.16
CA LYS A 51 -1.15 13.43 -1.16
C LYS A 51 -2.64 13.62 -0.90
N VAL A 52 -3.48 12.67 -1.33
CA VAL A 52 -4.94 12.76 -1.16
C VAL A 52 -5.47 12.00 0.05
N ALA A 53 -4.60 11.27 0.75
CA ALA A 53 -4.94 10.52 1.96
C ALA A 53 -5.51 11.44 3.05
N LYS A 54 -6.57 10.97 3.71
CA LYS A 54 -7.26 11.70 4.79
C LYS A 54 -6.80 11.30 6.19
N THR A 55 -6.09 10.19 6.30
CA THR A 55 -5.54 9.67 7.55
C THR A 55 -4.04 9.50 7.42
N GLN A 56 -3.34 9.56 8.56
CA GLN A 56 -1.90 9.36 8.62
C GLN A 56 -1.54 7.92 8.19
N ASP A 57 -2.29 6.92 8.66
CA ASP A 57 -2.07 5.52 8.28
C ASP A 57 -2.17 5.29 6.77
N ALA A 58 -3.17 5.88 6.10
CA ALA A 58 -3.31 5.76 4.65
C ALA A 58 -2.17 6.48 3.90
N LYS A 59 -1.73 7.63 4.42
CA LYS A 59 -0.60 8.37 3.88
C LYS A 59 0.70 7.58 4.02
N ASP A 60 0.93 6.97 5.17
CA ASP A 60 2.14 6.19 5.45
C ASP A 60 2.17 4.88 4.66
N ALA A 61 1.03 4.21 4.53
CA ALA A 61 0.91 3.04 3.66
C ALA A 61 1.24 3.38 2.19
N ALA A 62 0.69 4.50 1.69
CA ALA A 62 0.98 4.96 0.33
C ALA A 62 2.44 5.38 0.13
N ASN A 63 3.05 6.04 1.12
CA ASN A 63 4.47 6.37 1.11
C ASN A 63 5.36 5.12 1.15
N ALA A 64 5.01 4.12 1.97
CA ALA A 64 5.73 2.85 2.02
C ALA A 64 5.69 2.13 0.67
N ALA A 65 4.52 2.12 0.00
CA ALA A 65 4.41 1.59 -1.36
C ALA A 65 5.28 2.38 -2.35
N ALA A 66 5.28 3.71 -2.30
CA ALA A 66 6.16 4.52 -3.15
C ALA A 66 7.64 4.19 -2.91
N SER A 67 8.08 4.06 -1.66
CA SER A 67 9.44 3.64 -1.33
C SER A 67 9.78 2.25 -1.87
N ALA A 68 8.85 1.30 -1.84
CA ALA A 68 9.07 -0.01 -2.41
C ALA A 68 9.29 0.04 -3.94
N TYR A 69 8.56 0.88 -4.67
CA TYR A 69 8.80 1.07 -6.11
C TYR A 69 10.11 1.82 -6.40
N LEU A 70 10.48 2.77 -5.54
CA LEU A 70 11.73 3.51 -5.63
C LEU A 70 12.96 2.60 -5.49
N GLU A 71 12.92 1.64 -4.56
CA GLU A 71 14.01 0.70 -4.27
C GLU A 71 14.45 -0.10 -5.51
N PHE A 72 13.50 -0.51 -6.34
CA PHE A 72 13.80 -1.24 -7.59
C PHE A 72 14.02 -0.31 -8.80
N GLY A 73 13.84 1.00 -8.61
CA GLY A 73 14.10 2.01 -9.61
C GLY A 73 15.60 2.26 -9.79
N LYS A 74 16.03 2.48 -11.02
CA LYS A 74 17.45 2.69 -11.36
C LYS A 74 17.87 4.16 -11.37
N LEU A 75 16.92 5.08 -11.24
CA LEU A 75 17.17 6.50 -11.30
C LEU A 75 17.49 7.07 -9.91
N PRO A 76 18.32 8.11 -9.81
CA PRO A 76 18.48 8.84 -8.55
C PRO A 76 17.17 9.54 -8.17
N ILE A 77 16.94 9.75 -6.85
CA ILE A 77 15.69 10.34 -6.34
C ILE A 77 15.35 11.70 -6.97
N ALA A 78 16.35 12.52 -7.30
CA ALA A 78 16.15 13.81 -7.96
C ALA A 78 15.45 13.69 -9.34
N SER A 79 15.62 12.56 -10.03
CA SER A 79 14.96 12.29 -11.32
C SER A 79 13.44 12.03 -11.19
N TYR A 80 12.93 11.82 -9.97
CA TYR A 80 11.51 11.61 -9.70
C TYR A 80 10.74 12.92 -9.48
N GLU A 81 11.41 14.06 -9.35
CA GLU A 81 10.74 15.34 -9.09
C GLU A 81 9.68 15.72 -10.15
N PRO A 82 9.90 15.50 -11.47
CA PRO A 82 8.84 15.70 -12.46
C PRO A 82 7.61 14.80 -12.23
N LEU A 83 7.81 13.54 -11.79
CA LEU A 83 6.72 12.63 -11.45
C LEU A 83 5.97 13.10 -10.21
N ARG A 84 6.69 13.60 -9.19
CA ARG A 84 6.11 14.17 -7.96
C ARG A 84 5.25 15.39 -8.28
N ALA A 85 5.75 16.28 -9.13
CA ALA A 85 5.03 17.46 -9.56
C ALA A 85 3.76 17.11 -10.35
N LEU A 86 3.84 16.11 -11.24
CA LEU A 86 2.66 15.60 -11.96
C LEU A 86 1.62 15.00 -10.99
N ALA A 87 2.06 14.17 -10.04
CA ALA A 87 1.19 13.60 -9.01
C ALA A 87 0.51 14.69 -8.14
N ASP A 88 1.23 15.76 -7.82
CA ASP A 88 0.70 16.91 -7.08
C ASP A 88 -0.41 17.64 -7.86
N ARG A 89 -0.22 17.85 -9.16
CA ARG A 89 -1.25 18.48 -10.01
C ARG A 89 -2.53 17.65 -10.05
N TYR A 90 -2.43 16.33 -10.19
CA TYR A 90 -3.59 15.45 -10.17
C TYR A 90 -4.28 15.42 -8.81
N ALA A 91 -3.52 15.30 -7.71
CA ALA A 91 -4.05 15.31 -6.35
C ALA A 91 -4.87 16.57 -6.02
N LYS A 92 -4.49 17.73 -6.60
CA LYS A 92 -5.16 19.03 -6.41
C LYS A 92 -6.38 19.26 -7.30
N ARG A 93 -6.70 18.35 -8.22
CA ARG A 93 -7.90 18.50 -9.07
C ARG A 93 -9.16 18.55 -8.20
N VAL A 94 -10.16 19.30 -8.68
CA VAL A 94 -11.48 19.37 -8.06
C VAL A 94 -12.44 18.59 -8.94
N TYR A 95 -12.97 17.49 -8.40
CA TYR A 95 -13.92 16.62 -9.08
C TYR A 95 -15.29 16.74 -8.42
N GLY A 96 -16.33 16.50 -9.20
CA GLY A 96 -17.72 16.43 -8.76
C GLY A 96 -18.43 15.29 -9.49
N GLY A 97 -19.61 14.92 -9.01
CA GLY A 97 -20.41 13.86 -9.61
C GLY A 97 -21.83 13.85 -9.06
N ALA A 98 -22.61 12.85 -9.46
CA ALA A 98 -23.98 12.66 -9.01
C ALA A 98 -24.11 12.41 -7.49
N THR A 99 -23.02 11.97 -6.85
CA THR A 99 -22.93 11.79 -5.40
C THR A 99 -21.92 12.78 -4.81
N PRO A 100 -22.18 13.38 -3.63
CA PRO A 100 -21.20 14.21 -2.96
C PRO A 100 -19.91 13.45 -2.64
N GLY A 101 -18.77 14.08 -2.91
CA GLY A 101 -17.46 13.51 -2.61
C GLY A 101 -16.33 14.32 -3.22
N GLU A 102 -15.12 14.13 -2.69
CA GLU A 102 -13.92 14.77 -3.24
C GLU A 102 -13.25 13.95 -4.35
N PHE A 103 -13.66 12.69 -4.54
CA PHE A 103 -13.16 11.76 -5.55
C PHE A 103 -11.63 11.62 -5.58
N ASN A 104 -11.00 11.66 -4.41
CA ASN A 104 -9.54 11.65 -4.24
C ASN A 104 -8.84 10.48 -4.93
N THR A 105 -9.36 9.26 -4.76
CA THR A 105 -8.80 8.08 -5.44
C THR A 105 -8.93 8.17 -6.96
N MET A 106 -10.05 8.71 -7.46
CA MET A 106 -10.29 8.87 -8.90
C MET A 106 -9.24 9.78 -9.54
N LYS A 107 -8.85 10.87 -8.87
CA LYS A 107 -7.77 11.75 -9.35
C LYS A 107 -6.48 10.98 -9.59
N CYS A 108 -6.12 10.06 -8.70
CA CYS A 108 -4.91 9.26 -8.85
C CYS A 108 -5.06 8.13 -9.88
N ILE A 109 -6.26 7.57 -10.05
CA ILE A 109 -6.54 6.64 -11.14
C ILE A 109 -6.39 7.33 -12.49
N ASP A 110 -6.89 8.55 -12.64
CA ASP A 110 -6.75 9.33 -13.88
C ASP A 110 -5.29 9.70 -14.16
N LEU A 111 -4.50 9.94 -13.11
CA LEU A 111 -3.04 10.10 -13.25
C LEU A 111 -2.42 8.83 -13.86
N MET A 112 -2.76 7.65 -13.33
CA MET A 112 -2.18 6.37 -13.76
C MET A 112 -2.42 6.08 -15.25
N HIS A 113 -3.55 6.56 -15.78
CA HIS A 113 -3.96 6.38 -17.18
C HIS A 113 -3.66 7.60 -18.07
N SER A 114 -3.04 8.65 -17.53
CA SER A 114 -2.75 9.85 -18.29
C SER A 114 -1.65 9.65 -19.34
N GLU A 115 -1.82 10.26 -20.50
CA GLU A 115 -0.78 10.35 -21.54
C GLU A 115 0.47 11.07 -21.01
N GLU A 116 0.28 12.06 -20.13
CA GLU A 116 1.34 12.83 -19.49
C GLU A 116 2.27 11.94 -18.65
N LEU A 117 1.69 11.06 -17.82
CA LEU A 117 2.46 10.10 -17.03
C LEU A 117 3.13 9.07 -17.93
N GLU A 118 2.43 8.59 -18.96
CA GLU A 118 2.98 7.61 -19.91
C GLU A 118 4.21 8.17 -20.64
N ALA A 119 4.11 9.39 -21.16
CA ALA A 119 5.20 10.07 -21.85
C ALA A 119 6.38 10.35 -20.92
N LEU A 120 6.10 10.85 -19.71
CA LEU A 120 7.14 11.16 -18.72
C LEU A 120 7.87 9.89 -18.25
N ALA A 121 7.14 8.84 -17.87
CA ALA A 121 7.74 7.58 -17.44
C ALA A 121 8.51 6.91 -18.59
N SER A 122 8.01 6.98 -19.82
CA SER A 122 8.71 6.46 -21.01
C SER A 122 9.98 7.24 -21.35
N LYS A 123 10.04 8.53 -21.05
CA LYS A 123 11.26 9.34 -21.20
C LYS A 123 12.30 8.99 -20.14
N LEU A 124 11.86 8.83 -18.89
CA LEU A 124 12.72 8.56 -17.74
C LEU A 124 13.24 7.11 -17.72
N ALA A 125 12.50 6.16 -18.28
CA ALA A 125 12.89 4.75 -18.31
C ALA A 125 13.89 4.38 -19.43
N ARG A 126 14.32 5.35 -20.25
CA ARG A 126 15.27 5.14 -21.36
C ARG A 126 16.70 5.11 -20.88
#